data_AF-Q187B9-F1
#
_entry.id   AF-Q187B9-F1
#
_cell.length_a   1.000
_cell.length_b   1.000
_cell.length_c   1.000
_cell.angle_alpha   90.00
_cell.angle_beta   90.00
_cell.angle_gamma   90.00
#
_symmetry.space_group_name_H-M   'P 1'
#
loop_
_entity.id
_entity.type
_entity.pdbx_description
1 polymer ?
#
loop_
_entity_poly.entity_id
_entity_poly.type
_entity_poly.pdbx_seq_one_letter_code
_entity_poly.pdbx_strand_id
1 'polypeptide(L)'
;MLELKNNLGISERKLKYPCIYKHFKGKYYATMGLSKAIDDIENICEIYGKENLIQNRNKYKLVIRHTEREEDIYVYRDLDGNFYHKKEEDTNDLVLYKTLYDDTGIFARPLDMFLEKVDTDKYVNSIQEYRFEEVYK
;
A
#
# COMPACT_ATOMS: atom_id res chain seq x y z
N MET A 1 -24.79 37.82 7.65
CA MET A 1 -23.84 36.83 8.19
C MET A 1 -24.05 35.56 7.37
N LEU A 2 -23.23 35.36 6.34
CA LEU A 2 -23.46 34.33 5.33
C LEU A 2 -22.86 33.02 5.83
N GLU A 3 -23.71 32.03 6.10
CA GLU A 3 -23.29 30.66 6.39
C GLU A 3 -22.60 30.08 5.15
N LEU A 4 -21.28 30.00 5.19
CA LEU A 4 -20.51 29.16 4.28
C LEU A 4 -20.78 27.71 4.66
N LYS A 5 -21.76 27.11 3.99
CA LYS A 5 -21.94 25.66 3.94
C LYS A 5 -20.68 25.04 3.37
N ASN A 6 -19.78 24.57 4.23
CA ASN A 6 -18.72 23.63 3.86
C ASN A 6 -19.36 22.28 3.54
N ASN A 7 -19.99 22.20 2.36
CA ASN A 7 -20.38 20.96 1.71
C ASN A 7 -19.15 20.31 1.07
N LEU A 8 -18.30 19.68 1.87
CA LEU A 8 -17.43 18.61 1.37
C LEU A 8 -17.69 17.37 2.20
N GLY A 9 -18.75 16.66 1.84
CA GLY A 9 -19.01 15.28 2.25
C GLY A 9 -17.99 14.32 1.64
N ILE A 10 -16.70 14.58 1.80
CA ILE A 10 -15.65 13.61 1.51
C ILE A 10 -15.62 12.69 2.72
N SER A 11 -16.31 11.57 2.61
CA SER A 11 -15.94 10.40 3.42
C SER A 11 -14.46 10.14 3.15
N GLU A 12 -13.59 10.39 4.14
CA GLU A 12 -12.19 9.96 4.08
C GLU A 12 -12.17 8.45 3.89
N ARG A 13 -11.99 8.01 2.64
CA ARG A 13 -11.92 6.60 2.31
C ARG A 13 -10.71 6.02 3.01
N LYS A 14 -10.90 4.94 3.78
CA LYS A 14 -9.82 4.28 4.50
C LYS A 14 -9.46 2.97 3.81
N LEU A 15 -8.17 2.67 3.76
CA LEU A 15 -7.69 1.38 3.32
C LEU A 15 -8.17 0.29 4.27
N LYS A 16 -8.63 -0.83 3.73
CA LYS A 16 -8.89 -2.07 4.48
C LYS A 16 -7.86 -3.13 4.08
N TYR A 17 -7.38 -3.87 5.06
CA TYR A 17 -6.48 -5.00 4.88
C TYR A 17 -6.61 -5.98 6.06
N PRO A 18 -6.54 -7.29 5.83
CA PRO A 18 -6.55 -7.92 4.50
C PRO A 18 -7.92 -7.76 3.81
N CYS A 19 -7.93 -7.43 2.51
CA CYS A 19 -9.16 -7.21 1.74
C CYS A 19 -8.93 -7.46 0.24
N ILE A 20 -9.98 -7.87 -0.47
CA ILE A 20 -9.94 -8.02 -1.93
C ILE A 20 -10.43 -6.72 -2.57
N TYR A 21 -9.64 -6.19 -3.49
CA TYR A 21 -9.97 -5.02 -4.30
C TYR A 21 -10.04 -5.39 -5.78
N LYS A 22 -10.98 -4.77 -6.49
CA LYS A 22 -11.06 -4.79 -7.95
C LYS A 22 -10.49 -3.49 -8.50
N HIS A 23 -9.49 -3.59 -9.34
CA HIS A 23 -8.97 -2.45 -10.09
C HIS A 23 -9.93 -2.09 -11.23
N PHE A 24 -10.04 -0.80 -11.57
CA PHE A 24 -10.97 -0.32 -12.60
C PHE A 24 -10.77 -0.97 -13.99
N LYS A 25 -9.58 -1.54 -14.25
CA LYS A 25 -9.28 -2.35 -15.45
C LYS A 25 -9.75 -3.82 -15.35
N GLY A 26 -10.56 -4.17 -14.36
CA GLY A 26 -11.21 -5.48 -14.22
C GLY A 26 -10.39 -6.56 -13.52
N LYS A 27 -9.15 -6.28 -13.10
CA LYS A 27 -8.30 -7.25 -12.39
C LYS A 27 -8.47 -7.18 -10.87
N TYR A 28 -8.21 -8.30 -10.19
CA TYR A 28 -8.39 -8.43 -8.74
C TYR A 28 -7.06 -8.52 -8.01
N TYR A 29 -7.03 -7.92 -6.81
CA TYR A 29 -5.85 -7.79 -5.97
C TYR A 29 -6.23 -8.02 -4.51
N ALA A 30 -5.33 -8.59 -3.71
CA ALA A 30 -5.47 -8.69 -2.26
C ALA A 30 -4.51 -7.73 -1.57
N THR A 31 -5.03 -6.82 -0.75
CA THR A 31 -4.22 -5.98 0.15
C THR A 31 -3.83 -6.80 1.39
N MET A 32 -2.61 -6.59 1.87
CA MET A 32 -2.04 -7.32 3.01
C MET A 32 -1.69 -6.42 4.18
N GLY A 33 -1.33 -5.16 3.90
CA GLY A 33 -0.89 -4.23 4.93
C GLY A 33 -0.60 -2.84 4.38
N LEU A 34 -0.30 -1.94 5.31
CA LEU A 34 0.20 -0.60 5.04
C LEU A 34 1.63 -0.50 5.57
N SER A 35 2.57 -0.14 4.70
CA SER A 35 3.96 0.12 5.08
C SER A 35 4.14 1.60 5.39
N LYS A 36 4.67 1.90 6.58
CA LYS A 36 4.94 3.28 7.04
C LYS A 36 6.36 3.72 6.68
N ALA A 37 6.48 4.95 6.18
CA ALA A 37 7.78 5.55 5.90
C ALA A 37 8.48 5.96 7.20
N ILE A 38 9.72 5.53 7.39
CA ILE A 38 10.52 5.84 8.58
C ILE A 38 11.97 6.19 8.23
N ASP A 39 12.59 7.02 9.05
CA ASP A 39 13.99 7.44 8.85
C ASP A 39 14.98 6.36 9.33
N ASP A 40 14.72 5.74 10.47
CA ASP A 40 15.64 4.82 11.14
C ASP A 40 15.07 3.40 11.19
N ILE A 41 15.44 2.60 10.18
CA ILE A 41 15.09 1.17 10.13
C ILE A 41 15.92 0.36 11.10
N GLU A 42 17.13 0.82 11.41
CA GLU A 42 18.05 0.16 12.31
C GLU A 42 17.41 -0.01 13.70
N ASN A 43 16.65 0.97 14.19
CA ASN A 43 15.87 0.86 15.42
C ASN A 43 14.78 -0.23 15.37
N ILE A 44 14.10 -0.39 14.23
CA ILE A 44 13.20 -1.52 14.03
C ILE A 44 13.99 -2.82 14.02
N CYS A 45 15.18 -2.81 13.43
CA CYS A 45 16.07 -3.97 13.37
C CYS A 45 16.65 -4.36 14.74
N GLU A 46 16.88 -3.38 15.63
CA GLU A 46 17.42 -3.58 16.98
C GLU A 46 16.46 -4.34 17.90
N ILE A 47 15.14 -4.21 17.67
CA ILE A 47 14.11 -5.05 18.34
C ILE A 47 14.38 -6.55 18.09
N TYR A 48 15.03 -6.94 16.98
CA TYR A 48 15.27 -8.34 16.65
C TYR A 48 16.53 -8.95 17.28
N GLY A 49 17.29 -8.20 18.08
CA GLY A 49 18.44 -8.71 18.84
C GLY A 49 19.62 -9.14 17.96
N LYS A 50 20.81 -8.62 18.27
CA LYS A 50 22.07 -8.76 17.50
C LYS A 50 22.52 -10.19 17.14
N GLU A 51 21.87 -11.24 17.62
CA GLU A 51 22.22 -12.64 17.32
C GLU A 51 21.28 -13.32 16.29
N ASN A 52 20.03 -12.86 16.10
CA ASN A 52 19.06 -13.55 15.22
C ASN A 52 19.07 -13.05 13.76
N LEU A 53 19.62 -11.87 13.48
CA LEU A 53 19.58 -11.25 12.15
C LEU A 53 20.46 -11.94 11.11
N ILE A 54 21.61 -12.53 11.52
CA ILE A 54 22.53 -13.16 10.57
C ILE A 54 21.95 -14.47 10.01
N GLN A 55 21.16 -15.20 10.81
CA GLN A 55 20.52 -16.45 10.39
C GLN A 55 19.13 -16.27 9.75
N ASN A 56 18.43 -15.15 10.04
CA ASN A 56 17.04 -14.94 9.59
C ASN A 56 16.81 -13.65 8.79
N ARG A 57 17.85 -13.08 8.16
CA ARG A 57 17.77 -11.80 7.42
C ARG A 57 16.65 -11.75 6.36
N ASN A 58 16.28 -12.90 5.80
CA ASN A 58 15.23 -13.02 4.78
C ASN A 58 13.80 -13.21 5.35
N LYS A 59 13.65 -13.42 6.66
CA LYS A 59 12.32 -13.66 7.27
C LYS A 59 11.52 -12.38 7.49
N TYR A 60 12.21 -11.26 7.69
CA TYR A 60 11.63 -9.97 8.07
C TYR A 60 11.79 -8.89 7.00
N LYS A 61 12.47 -9.22 5.91
CA LYS A 61 12.77 -8.33 4.79
C LYS A 61 12.08 -8.86 3.53
N LEU A 62 11.20 -8.06 2.96
CA LEU A 62 10.47 -8.34 1.74
C LEU A 62 11.05 -7.49 0.62
N VAL A 63 11.28 -8.11 -0.55
CA VAL A 63 11.53 -7.38 -1.79
C VAL A 63 10.18 -7.16 -2.46
N ILE A 64 9.82 -5.90 -2.67
CA ILE A 64 8.49 -5.50 -3.13
C ILE A 64 8.65 -4.56 -4.33
N ARG A 65 7.87 -4.81 -5.38
CA ARG A 65 7.89 -4.00 -6.60
C ARG A 65 7.07 -2.71 -6.40
N HIS A 66 7.71 -1.55 -6.45
CA HIS A 66 7.03 -0.25 -6.42
C HIS A 66 6.38 0.05 -7.78
N THR A 67 5.04 0.16 -7.83
CA THR A 67 4.34 0.22 -9.13
C THR A 67 4.46 1.55 -9.85
N GLU A 68 4.65 2.66 -9.13
CA GLU A 68 4.75 3.98 -9.77
C GLU A 68 6.16 4.30 -10.25
N ARG A 69 7.15 3.71 -9.60
CA ARG A 69 8.57 3.95 -9.88
C ARG A 69 9.20 2.83 -10.68
N GLU A 70 8.49 1.71 -10.82
CA GLU A 70 8.98 0.56 -11.57
C GLU A 70 10.37 0.13 -11.10
N GLU A 71 10.55 0.04 -9.79
CA GLU A 71 11.75 -0.48 -9.12
C GLU A 71 11.40 -1.37 -7.92
N ASP A 72 12.38 -2.12 -7.44
CA ASP A 72 12.22 -2.98 -6.27
C ASP A 72 12.72 -2.26 -5.02
N ILE A 73 11.90 -2.25 -3.98
CA ILE A 73 12.20 -1.66 -2.68
C ILE A 73 12.19 -2.71 -1.58
N TYR A 74 12.76 -2.35 -0.45
CA TYR A 74 12.76 -3.20 0.74
C TYR A 74 11.71 -2.76 1.75
N VAL A 75 10.86 -3.71 2.14
CA VAL A 75 9.89 -3.53 3.22
C VAL A 75 10.24 -4.47 4.37
N TYR A 76 10.17 -3.94 5.58
CA TYR A 76 10.57 -4.60 6.81
C TYR A 76 9.33 -4.87 7.65
N ARG A 77 9.26 -6.05 8.26
CA ARG A 77 8.15 -6.46 9.11
C ARG A 77 8.60 -6.63 10.55
N ASP A 78 7.82 -6.12 11.50
CA ASP A 78 8.06 -6.33 12.92
C ASP A 78 7.43 -7.58 13.53
N LEU A 79 7.70 -7.78 14.83
CA LEU A 79 7.18 -8.92 15.58
C LEU A 79 5.65 -8.89 15.69
N ASP A 80 5.06 -7.70 15.73
CA ASP A 80 3.62 -7.49 15.76
C ASP A 80 2.98 -7.60 14.36
N GLY A 81 3.83 -7.60 13.33
CA GLY A 81 3.46 -7.74 11.93
C GLY A 81 3.21 -6.41 11.21
N ASN A 82 3.59 -5.29 11.78
CA ASN A 82 3.56 -3.98 11.12
C ASN A 82 4.65 -3.89 10.06
N PHE A 83 4.41 -3.09 9.02
CA PHE A 83 5.31 -2.95 7.88
C PHE A 83 5.92 -1.55 7.81
N TYR A 84 7.17 -1.50 7.38
CA TYR A 84 7.97 -0.27 7.31
C TYR A 84 8.87 -0.24 6.08
N HIS A 85 9.18 0.95 5.59
CA HIS A 85 10.17 1.16 4.53
C HIS A 85 10.98 2.42 4.82
N LYS A 86 12.14 2.52 4.15
CA LYS A 86 13.03 3.67 4.30
C LYS A 86 12.34 4.86 3.66
N LYS A 87 12.29 5.99 4.37
CA LYS A 87 11.72 7.23 3.84
C LYS A 87 12.47 7.75 2.60
N GLU A 88 13.74 7.37 2.46
CA GLU A 88 14.56 7.61 1.26
C GLU A 88 14.03 6.87 0.02
N GLU A 89 13.33 5.75 0.20
CA GLU A 89 12.68 5.01 -0.88
C GLU A 89 11.37 5.71 -1.27
N ASP A 90 10.48 5.95 -0.31
CA ASP A 90 9.26 6.71 -0.54
C ASP A 90 8.86 7.44 0.74
N THR A 91 8.39 8.67 0.62
CA THR A 91 7.91 9.45 1.77
C THR A 91 6.45 9.15 2.10
N ASN A 92 5.71 8.52 1.19
CA ASN A 92 4.30 8.20 1.34
C ASN A 92 4.13 6.85 2.03
N ASP A 93 3.00 6.67 2.71
CA ASP A 93 2.60 5.33 3.13
C ASP A 93 2.31 4.46 1.91
N LEU A 94 2.76 3.20 1.94
CA LEU A 94 2.66 2.29 0.80
C LEU A 94 1.68 1.15 1.09
N VAL A 95 0.67 1.00 0.25
CA VAL A 95 -0.24 -0.15 0.26
C VAL A 95 0.51 -1.37 -0.25
N LEU A 96 0.58 -2.42 0.54
CA LEU A 96 1.15 -3.70 0.14
C LEU A 96 0.03 -4.61 -0.40
N TYR A 97 0.16 -5.07 -1.63
CA TYR A 97 -0.85 -5.90 -2.28
C TYR A 97 -0.26 -6.91 -3.26
N LYS A 98 -1.02 -7.96 -3.55
CA LYS A 98 -0.67 -9.01 -4.52
C LYS A 98 -1.78 -9.18 -5.56
N THR A 99 -1.40 -9.54 -6.77
CA THR A 99 -2.34 -9.95 -7.83
C THR A 99 -3.05 -11.26 -7.47
N LEU A 100 -4.29 -11.42 -7.92
CA LEU A 100 -5.07 -12.66 -7.76
C LEU A 100 -5.25 -13.43 -9.06
N TYR A 101 -4.42 -13.15 -10.07
CA TYR A 101 -4.58 -13.69 -11.44
C TYR A 101 -3.26 -14.18 -12.08
N ASP A 102 -2.12 -14.01 -11.41
CA ASP A 102 -0.83 -14.50 -11.86
C ASP A 102 0.09 -14.81 -10.65
N ASP A 103 1.25 -15.40 -10.92
CA ASP A 103 2.25 -15.73 -9.91
C ASP A 103 3.34 -14.64 -9.77
N THR A 104 2.96 -13.38 -9.92
CA THR A 104 3.91 -12.26 -9.75
C THR A 104 4.17 -11.96 -8.28
N GLY A 105 5.21 -11.16 -8.00
CA GLY A 105 5.61 -10.80 -6.64
C GLY A 105 4.60 -9.95 -5.88
N ILE A 106 5.06 -9.39 -4.76
CA ILE A 106 4.30 -8.41 -3.97
C ILE A 106 4.54 -7.02 -4.56
N PHE A 107 3.50 -6.18 -4.56
CA PHE A 107 3.54 -4.81 -5.04
C PHE A 107 3.34 -3.79 -3.92
N ALA A 108 3.90 -2.61 -4.13
CA ALA A 108 3.71 -1.42 -3.31
C ALA A 108 3.22 -0.26 -4.18
N ARG A 109 2.24 0.50 -3.68
CA ARG A 109 1.73 1.73 -4.30
C ARG A 109 1.44 2.78 -3.23
N PRO A 110 1.72 4.08 -3.45
CA PRO A 110 1.33 5.15 -2.54
C PRO A 110 -0.16 5.09 -2.18
N LEU A 111 -0.46 5.27 -0.89
CA LEU A 111 -1.81 5.17 -0.31
C LEU A 111 -2.81 6.06 -1.04
N ASP A 112 -2.45 7.33 -1.23
CA ASP A 112 -3.32 8.31 -1.87
C ASP A 112 -3.65 7.92 -3.31
N MET A 113 -2.66 7.39 -4.05
CA MET A 113 -2.83 6.90 -5.42
C MET A 113 -3.58 5.57 -5.49
N PHE A 114 -3.58 4.77 -4.43
CA PHE A 114 -4.38 3.54 -4.35
C PHE A 114 -5.85 3.87 -4.06
N LEU A 115 -6.10 4.86 -3.21
CA LEU A 115 -7.43 5.29 -2.81
C LEU A 115 -8.06 6.32 -3.77
N GLU A 116 -7.30 6.81 -4.74
CA GLU A 116 -7.72 7.81 -5.73
C GLU A 116 -8.93 7.37 -6.57
N LYS A 117 -9.71 8.37 -7.01
CA LYS A 117 -10.72 8.21 -8.06
C LYS A 117 -10.08 7.82 -9.39
N VAL A 118 -10.86 7.19 -10.25
CA VAL A 118 -10.45 6.99 -11.64
C VAL A 118 -10.38 8.36 -12.32
N ASP A 119 -9.31 8.59 -13.07
CA ASP A 119 -9.20 9.72 -13.99
C ASP A 119 -10.22 9.55 -15.13
N THR A 120 -11.35 10.24 -15.02
CA THR A 120 -12.46 10.14 -15.97
C THR A 120 -12.19 10.85 -17.29
N ASP A 121 -11.24 11.79 -17.33
CA ASP A 121 -10.83 12.46 -18.56
C ASP A 121 -10.04 11.49 -19.45
N LYS A 122 -9.18 10.68 -18.81
CA LYS A 122 -8.41 9.63 -19.48
C LYS A 122 -9.22 8.36 -19.73
N TYR A 123 -10.13 7.99 -18.83
CA TYR A 123 -10.89 6.75 -18.87
C TYR A 123 -12.40 7.01 -18.83
N VAL A 124 -12.91 7.64 -19.89
CA VAL A 124 -14.31 8.10 -20.04
C VAL A 124 -15.35 6.99 -19.79
N ASN A 125 -15.01 5.73 -20.09
CA ASN A 125 -15.92 4.59 -19.96
C ASN A 125 -15.68 3.74 -18.69
N SER A 126 -15.00 4.29 -17.67
CA SER A 126 -14.81 3.58 -16.40
C SER A 126 -16.15 3.41 -15.69
N ILE A 127 -16.48 2.17 -15.33
CA ILE A 127 -17.68 1.84 -14.53
C ILE A 127 -17.42 2.10 -13.04
N GLN A 128 -16.16 2.02 -12.60
CA GLN A 128 -15.75 2.26 -11.22
C GLN A 128 -15.50 3.75 -10.97
N GLU A 129 -15.87 4.21 -9.76
CA GLU A 129 -15.55 5.55 -9.27
C GLU A 129 -14.09 5.61 -8.80
N TYR A 130 -13.61 4.56 -8.14
CA TYR A 130 -12.26 4.49 -7.57
C TYR A 130 -11.35 3.54 -8.35
N ARG A 131 -10.05 3.87 -8.37
CA ARG A 131 -9.04 3.03 -9.03
C ARG A 131 -9.07 1.60 -8.53
N PHE A 132 -9.25 1.43 -7.21
CA PHE A 132 -9.43 0.16 -6.54
C PHE A 132 -10.69 0.22 -5.68
N GLU A 133 -11.66 -0.65 -5.92
CA GLU A 133 -12.90 -0.76 -5.14
C GLU A 133 -12.93 -2.06 -4.35
N GLU A 134 -13.45 -2.01 -3.12
CA GLU A 134 -13.56 -3.18 -2.25
C GLU A 134 -14.58 -4.17 -2.85
N VAL A 135 -14.24 -5.45 -2.85
CA VAL A 135 -15.17 -6.51 -3.24
C VAL A 135 -15.79 -7.09 -1.98
N TYR A 136 -17.09 -6.86 -1.81
CA TYR A 136 -17.87 -7.48 -0.74
C TYR A 136 -18.61 -8.72 -1.27
N LYS A 137 -18.86 -9.66 -0.37
CA LYS A 137 -19.78 -10.78 -0.59
C LYS A 137 -21.12 -10.46 0.04
#